data_AF-A0AAE3JGR0-F1
#
_entry.id   AF-A0AAE3JGR0-F1
#
_cell.length_a   1.000
_cell.length_b   1.000
_cell.length_c   1.000
_cell.angle_alpha   90.00
_cell.angle_beta   90.00
_cell.angle_gamma   90.00
#
_symmetry.space_group_name_H-M   'P 1'
#
loop_
_entity.id
_entity.type
_entity.pdbx_description
1 polymer ?
#
loop_
_entity_poly.entity_id
_entity_poly.type
_entity_poly.pdbx_seq_one_letter_code
_entity_poly.pdbx_strand_id
1 'polypeptide(L)'
;MYRNLFTPIILILIVVCLIALIAYIIYLILRNPFKYPYFTHEFNVSNKRNVDITDYIDKYLCNERNWDNLCLHQQHILSWKNDTEAYLSRCHLKHYRTKQYHNVLDDRCAFCFETTRRQTRYQQKNYVKTSYQVFVSDDEADVSWQWLVHRHEQLEAIGFELTLKEYHNKNQRKLMTKTLRKQIMERDNYTCQLCGKYMPDEVGLHIDHIIPVAKGGKTVPSNLQVLCSKCNGNKGTKTTYRN
;
A
#
# COMPACT_ATOMS: atom_id res chain seq x y z
N MET A 1 16.21 67.84 -35.02
CA MET A 1 14.82 67.31 -34.89
C MET A 1 14.82 65.78 -34.71
N TYR A 2 15.63 65.22 -33.79
CA TYR A 2 15.44 63.82 -33.37
C TYR A 2 14.45 63.83 -32.21
N ARG A 3 13.16 63.65 -32.49
CA ARG A 3 12.20 63.30 -31.44
C ARG A 3 12.64 61.94 -30.89
N ASN A 4 12.96 61.89 -29.61
CA ASN A 4 13.50 60.73 -28.91
C ASN A 4 12.62 59.48 -29.14
N LEU A 5 12.94 58.67 -30.16
CA LEU A 5 12.37 57.34 -30.40
C LEU A 5 12.58 56.38 -29.22
N PHE A 6 13.45 56.74 -28.28
CA PHE A 6 13.72 56.04 -27.03
C PHE A 6 12.56 56.14 -26.01
N THR A 7 11.82 57.26 -25.96
CA THR A 7 10.73 57.44 -25.00
C THR A 7 9.49 56.56 -25.28
N PRO A 8 9.02 56.34 -26.53
CA PRO A 8 7.92 55.41 -26.76
C PRO A 8 8.32 53.97 -26.49
N ILE A 9 9.57 53.57 -26.75
CA ILE A 9 10.06 52.21 -26.47
C ILE A 9 10.09 51.94 -24.96
N ILE A 10 10.61 52.89 -24.17
CA ILE A 10 10.61 52.78 -22.69
C ILE A 10 9.17 52.73 -22.17
N LEU A 11 8.27 53.55 -22.69
CA LEU A 11 6.86 53.55 -22.30
C LEU A 11 6.18 52.19 -22.59
N ILE A 12 6.43 51.62 -23.77
CA ILE A 12 5.92 50.30 -24.15
C ILE A 12 6.44 49.21 -23.19
N LEU A 13 7.74 49.23 -22.87
CA LEU A 13 8.33 48.27 -21.92
C LEU A 13 7.72 48.39 -20.52
N ILE A 14 7.49 49.62 -20.02
CA ILE A 14 6.83 49.85 -18.74
C ILE A 14 5.40 49.28 -18.76
N VAL A 15 4.63 49.54 -19.82
CA VAL A 15 3.27 49.03 -19.98
C VAL A 15 3.26 47.49 -20.02
N VAL A 16 4.18 46.86 -20.77
CA VAL A 16 4.31 45.40 -20.82
C VAL A 16 4.65 44.82 -19.44
N CYS A 17 5.59 45.44 -18.71
CA CYS A 17 5.92 45.03 -17.34
C CYS A 17 4.73 45.17 -16.38
N LEU A 18 3.94 46.23 -16.50
CA LEU A 18 2.73 46.43 -15.70
C LEU A 18 1.65 45.39 -16.01
N ILE A 19 1.44 45.07 -17.30
CA ILE A 19 0.50 44.01 -17.71
C ILE A 19 0.96 42.66 -17.17
N ALA A 20 2.25 42.33 -17.29
CA ALA A 20 2.81 41.10 -16.75
C ALA A 20 2.66 41.02 -15.22
N LEU A 21 2.87 42.14 -14.52
CA LEU A 21 2.67 42.24 -13.07
C LEU A 21 1.21 42.02 -12.68
N ILE A 22 0.27 42.67 -13.38
CA ILE A 22 -1.18 42.50 -13.16
C ILE A 22 -1.58 41.05 -13.43
N ALA A 23 -1.13 40.45 -14.53
CA ALA A 23 -1.40 39.06 -14.86
C ALA A 23 -0.85 38.09 -13.80
N TYR A 24 0.35 38.37 -13.27
CA TYR A 24 0.94 37.59 -12.19
C TYR A 24 0.14 37.72 -10.88
N ILE A 25 -0.30 38.93 -10.51
CA ILE A 25 -1.17 39.16 -9.35
C ILE A 25 -2.49 38.40 -9.51
N ILE A 26 -3.12 38.47 -10.69
CA ILE A 26 -4.33 37.71 -11.01
C ILE A 26 -4.07 36.21 -10.87
N TYR A 27 -2.95 35.70 -11.41
CA TYR A 27 -2.57 34.30 -11.26
C TYR A 27 -2.42 33.90 -9.79
N LEU A 28 -1.77 34.71 -8.95
CA LEU A 28 -1.64 34.46 -7.52
C LEU A 28 -2.99 34.42 -6.81
N ILE A 29 -3.90 35.35 -7.15
CA ILE A 29 -5.26 35.38 -6.60
C ILE A 29 -6.04 34.14 -7.05
N LEU A 30 -5.93 33.72 -8.32
CA LEU A 30 -6.70 32.60 -8.86
C LEU A 30 -6.10 31.23 -8.55
N ARG A 31 -4.81 31.13 -8.21
CA ARG A 31 -4.17 29.87 -7.82
C ARG A 31 -4.93 29.19 -6.67
N ASN A 32 -5.05 27.87 -6.73
CA ASN A 32 -5.68 27.10 -5.66
C ASN A 32 -4.81 27.16 -4.38
N PRO A 33 -5.32 27.71 -3.27
CA PRO A 33 -4.58 27.82 -2.03
C PRO A 33 -4.66 26.54 -1.19
N PHE A 34 -5.61 25.66 -1.49
CA PHE A 34 -5.89 24.48 -0.70
C PHE A 34 -4.97 23.33 -1.12
N LYS A 35 -4.39 22.66 -0.13
CA LYS A 35 -3.64 21.43 -0.27
C LYS A 35 -4.14 20.47 0.78
N TYR A 36 -4.54 19.28 0.35
CA TYR A 36 -5.04 18.27 1.26
C TYR A 36 -3.89 17.76 2.17
N PRO A 37 -4.10 17.69 3.49
CA PRO A 37 -3.07 17.25 4.44
C PRO A 37 -2.95 15.72 4.48
N TYR A 38 -2.30 15.14 3.47
CA TYR A 38 -2.01 13.69 3.45
C TYR A 38 -1.06 13.27 4.57
N PHE A 39 -1.30 12.09 5.13
CA PHE A 39 -0.32 11.36 5.93
C PHE A 39 0.50 10.48 4.99
N THR A 40 1.82 10.42 5.18
CA THR A 40 2.69 9.55 4.38
C THR A 40 3.65 8.79 5.27
N HIS A 41 3.76 7.48 5.05
CA HIS A 41 4.72 6.65 5.76
C HIS A 41 5.39 5.62 4.84
N GLU A 42 6.72 5.53 4.95
CA GLU A 42 7.56 4.70 4.10
C GLU A 42 8.13 3.50 4.87
N PHE A 43 7.95 2.29 4.33
CA PHE A 43 8.54 1.06 4.84
C PHE A 43 9.71 0.58 3.99
N ASN A 44 10.90 0.50 4.58
CA ASN A 44 12.06 -0.06 3.87
C ASN A 44 12.01 -1.59 3.82
N VAL A 45 11.94 -2.15 2.62
CA VAL A 45 11.83 -3.59 2.38
C VAL A 45 12.97 -4.19 1.55
N SER A 46 14.11 -3.50 1.48
CA SER A 46 15.27 -3.82 0.62
C SER A 46 15.79 -5.27 0.71
N ASN A 47 15.65 -5.93 1.87
CA ASN A 47 16.16 -7.30 2.11
C ASN A 47 15.05 -8.33 2.34
N LYS A 48 13.81 -8.02 1.94
CA LYS A 48 12.63 -8.86 2.21
C LYS A 48 12.07 -9.42 0.91
N ARG A 49 11.65 -10.68 0.90
CA ARG A 49 11.01 -11.35 -0.26
C ARG A 49 9.52 -11.49 0.01
N ASN A 50 8.70 -11.53 -1.05
CA ASN A 50 7.24 -11.66 -0.98
C ASN A 50 6.61 -10.66 0.00
N VAL A 51 6.96 -9.38 -0.19
CA VAL A 51 6.43 -8.28 0.62
C VAL A 51 4.95 -8.12 0.31
N ASP A 52 4.18 -7.88 1.35
CA ASP A 52 2.77 -7.53 1.29
C ASP A 52 2.61 -6.30 2.16
N ILE A 53 2.32 -5.14 1.55
CA ILE A 53 2.24 -3.86 2.25
C ILE A 53 1.23 -3.90 3.41
N THR A 54 0.16 -4.70 3.28
CA THR A 54 -0.84 -4.83 4.35
C THR A 54 -0.28 -5.46 5.62
N ASP A 55 0.66 -6.41 5.51
CA ASP A 55 1.34 -6.99 6.67
C ASP A 55 2.24 -5.96 7.38
N TYR A 56 2.74 -4.95 6.66
CA TYR A 56 3.54 -3.87 7.24
C TYR A 56 2.66 -2.82 7.90
N ILE A 57 1.52 -2.48 7.29
CA ILE A 57 0.51 -1.62 7.91
C ILE A 57 -0.01 -2.26 9.19
N ASP A 58 -0.33 -3.55 9.20
CA ASP A 58 -0.77 -4.26 10.41
C ASP A 58 0.27 -4.13 11.53
N LYS A 59 1.55 -4.36 11.22
CA LYS A 59 2.65 -4.20 12.21
C LYS A 59 2.80 -2.75 12.68
N TYR A 60 2.58 -1.80 11.79
CA TYR A 60 2.59 -0.38 12.13
C TYR A 60 1.48 -0.06 13.12
N LEU A 61 0.26 -0.57 12.86
CA LEU A 61 -0.93 -0.39 13.70
C LEU A 61 -0.84 -1.09 15.06
N CYS A 62 -0.15 -2.23 15.15
CA CYS A 62 0.08 -2.91 16.44
C CYS A 62 0.92 -2.08 17.44
N ASN A 63 1.57 -1.00 16.99
CA ASN A 63 2.32 -0.11 17.87
C ASN A 63 1.43 1.06 18.31
N GLU A 64 1.18 1.15 19.62
CA GLU A 64 0.31 2.18 20.21
C GLU A 64 0.73 3.61 19.84
N ARG A 65 2.02 3.94 19.85
CA ARG A 65 2.50 5.29 19.48
C ARG A 65 2.25 5.62 18.01
N ASN A 66 2.34 4.62 17.14
CA ASN A 66 2.03 4.81 15.72
C ASN A 66 0.53 5.04 15.52
N TRP A 67 -0.32 4.33 16.27
CA TRP A 67 -1.76 4.57 16.28
C TRP A 67 -2.10 5.98 16.76
N ASP A 68 -1.47 6.43 17.85
CA ASP A 68 -1.64 7.80 18.35
C ASP A 68 -1.26 8.86 17.31
N ASN A 69 -0.17 8.64 16.57
CA ASN A 69 0.24 9.52 15.48
C ASN A 69 -0.81 9.59 14.35
N LEU A 70 -1.43 8.47 14.01
CA LEU A 70 -2.51 8.43 13.01
C LEU A 70 -3.75 9.18 13.50
N CYS A 71 -4.14 8.98 14.77
CA CYS A 71 -5.22 9.71 15.42
C CYS A 71 -4.97 11.22 15.42
N LEU A 72 -3.76 11.65 15.78
CA LEU A 72 -3.36 13.05 15.78
C LEU A 72 -3.41 13.65 14.37
N HIS A 73 -2.95 12.90 13.36
CA HIS A 73 -3.04 13.34 11.98
C HIS A 73 -4.49 13.48 11.53
N GLN A 74 -5.37 12.53 11.88
CA GLN A 74 -6.80 12.63 11.60
C GLN A 74 -7.42 13.90 12.21
N GLN A 75 -7.05 14.25 13.45
CA GLN A 75 -7.49 15.50 14.08
C GLN A 75 -7.00 16.73 13.31
N HIS A 76 -5.76 16.70 12.81
CA HIS A 76 -5.22 17.76 11.96
C HIS A 76 -6.01 17.90 10.63
N ILE A 77 -6.40 16.80 9.99
CA ILE A 77 -7.28 16.84 8.81
C ILE A 77 -8.60 17.53 9.14
N LEU A 78 -9.24 17.16 10.25
CA LEU A 78 -10.51 17.76 10.67
C LEU A 78 -10.37 19.25 11.00
N SER A 79 -9.30 19.65 11.71
CA SER A 79 -9.01 21.06 11.96
C SER A 79 -8.84 21.83 10.67
N TRP A 80 -8.04 21.30 9.73
CA TRP A 80 -7.82 21.92 8.42
C TRP A 80 -9.13 22.12 7.64
N LYS A 81 -10.06 21.16 7.69
CA LYS A 81 -11.39 21.31 7.08
C LYS A 81 -12.19 22.43 7.75
N ASN A 82 -12.27 22.44 9.08
CA ASN A 82 -12.99 23.48 9.82
C ASN A 82 -12.42 24.88 9.54
N ASP A 83 -11.10 25.03 9.56
CA ASP A 83 -10.40 26.27 9.25
C ASP A 83 -10.66 26.72 7.81
N THR A 84 -10.72 25.76 6.88
CA THR A 84 -11.04 26.02 5.47
C THR A 84 -12.50 26.46 5.30
N GLU A 85 -13.45 25.81 5.96
CA GLU A 85 -14.85 26.22 5.94
C GLU A 85 -15.05 27.62 6.54
N ALA A 86 -14.38 27.91 7.66
CA ALA A 86 -14.35 29.24 8.25
C ALA A 86 -13.77 30.27 7.28
N TYR A 87 -12.69 29.95 6.57
CA TYR A 87 -12.14 30.79 5.49
C TYR A 87 -13.16 31.02 4.36
N LEU A 88 -13.83 29.97 3.88
CA LEU A 88 -14.81 30.06 2.81
C LEU A 88 -16.03 30.90 3.19
N SER A 89 -16.41 30.90 4.48
CA SER A 89 -17.54 31.68 4.98
C SER A 89 -17.32 33.20 4.86
N ARG A 90 -16.08 33.66 5.00
CA ARG A 90 -15.68 35.08 4.99
C ARG A 90 -15.04 35.55 3.68
N CYS A 91 -14.76 34.64 2.75
CA CYS A 91 -14.04 34.97 1.51
C CYS A 91 -14.95 35.63 0.47
N HIS A 92 -14.47 36.70 -0.17
CA HIS A 92 -15.18 37.36 -1.28
C HIS A 92 -15.37 36.46 -2.51
N LEU A 93 -14.39 35.60 -2.82
CA LEU A 93 -14.42 34.68 -3.96
C LEU A 93 -15.06 33.32 -3.59
N LYS A 94 -16.08 33.33 -2.73
CA LYS A 94 -16.66 32.13 -2.11
C LYS A 94 -16.95 31.01 -3.10
N HIS A 95 -17.67 31.29 -4.19
CA HIS A 95 -18.02 30.27 -5.18
C HIS A 95 -16.80 29.60 -5.81
N TYR A 96 -15.83 30.41 -6.26
CA TYR A 96 -14.61 29.91 -6.89
C TYR A 96 -13.73 29.12 -5.91
N ARG A 97 -13.53 29.64 -4.70
CA ARG A 97 -12.77 28.97 -3.64
C ARG A 97 -13.44 27.68 -3.17
N THR A 98 -14.76 27.66 -3.07
CA THR A 98 -15.50 26.46 -2.71
C THR A 98 -15.25 25.35 -3.73
N LYS A 99 -15.31 25.66 -5.03
CA LYS A 99 -14.98 24.70 -6.09
C LYS A 99 -13.53 24.19 -5.96
N GLN A 100 -12.58 25.09 -5.72
CA GLN A 100 -11.17 24.71 -5.52
C GLN A 100 -10.96 23.81 -4.31
N TYR A 101 -11.67 24.04 -3.21
CA TYR A 101 -11.62 23.23 -2.01
C TYR A 101 -12.19 21.83 -2.26
N HIS A 102 -13.38 21.71 -2.85
CA HIS A 102 -13.97 20.41 -3.16
C HIS A 102 -13.10 19.58 -4.10
N ASN A 103 -12.42 20.23 -5.05
CA ASN A 103 -11.51 19.54 -5.98
C ASN A 103 -10.27 18.93 -5.31
N VAL A 104 -9.93 19.33 -4.08
CA VAL A 104 -8.77 18.78 -3.35
C VAL A 104 -9.17 17.83 -2.22
N LEU A 105 -10.47 17.65 -1.94
CA LEU A 105 -10.91 16.73 -0.91
C LEU A 105 -10.64 15.29 -1.34
N ASP A 106 -9.93 14.54 -0.49
CA ASP A 106 -9.51 13.18 -0.80
C ASP A 106 -9.47 12.28 0.45
N ASP A 107 -10.56 12.28 1.21
CA ASP A 107 -10.71 11.50 2.44
C ASP A 107 -10.48 9.99 2.27
N ARG A 108 -10.69 9.48 1.05
CA ARG A 108 -10.54 8.06 0.76
C ARG A 108 -9.09 7.61 0.69
N CYS A 109 -8.18 8.54 0.40
CA CYS A 109 -6.75 8.30 0.23
C CYS A 109 -5.92 9.14 1.21
N ALA A 110 -6.51 9.55 2.34
CA ALA A 110 -5.89 10.50 3.26
C ALA A 110 -4.59 9.98 3.92
N PHE A 111 -4.42 8.65 3.98
CA PHE A 111 -3.26 7.99 4.56
C PHE A 111 -2.57 7.13 3.50
N CYS A 112 -1.39 7.57 3.09
CA CYS A 112 -0.58 6.98 2.05
C CYS A 112 0.55 6.17 2.68
N PHE A 113 0.59 4.88 2.42
CA PHE A 113 1.69 4.01 2.82
C PHE A 113 2.44 3.55 1.58
N GLU A 114 3.77 3.53 1.65
CA GLU A 114 4.62 3.07 0.54
C GLU A 114 5.65 2.09 1.09
N THR A 115 5.96 1.06 0.31
CA THR A 115 7.14 0.24 0.54
C THR A 115 8.23 0.60 -0.46
N THR A 116 9.47 0.75 0.01
CA THR A 116 10.62 1.09 -0.84
C THR A 116 11.72 0.05 -0.78
N ARG A 117 12.41 -0.11 -1.91
CA ARG A 117 13.56 -1.00 -2.05
C ARG A 117 14.79 -0.23 -2.49
N ARG A 118 15.88 -0.46 -1.78
CA ARG A 118 17.21 -0.06 -2.21
C ARG A 118 17.69 -0.99 -3.33
N GLN A 119 17.97 -0.41 -4.48
CA GLN A 119 18.48 -1.10 -5.66
C GLN A 119 19.84 -0.55 -6.08
N THR A 120 20.77 -1.45 -6.41
CA THR A 120 22.03 -1.09 -7.06
C THR A 120 21.75 -0.80 -8.54
N ARG A 121 21.97 0.44 -8.95
CA ARG A 121 22.00 0.86 -10.34
C ARG A 121 23.45 1.01 -10.79
N TYR A 122 23.64 1.02 -12.11
CA TYR A 122 24.97 1.17 -12.71
C TYR A 122 24.94 2.25 -13.77
N GLN A 123 25.96 3.09 -13.77
CA GLN A 123 26.21 4.06 -14.83
C GLN A 123 27.51 3.69 -15.53
N GLN A 124 27.54 3.82 -16.86
CA GLN A 124 28.73 3.59 -17.67
C GLN A 124 29.18 4.91 -18.30
N LYS A 125 30.45 5.28 -18.08
CA LYS A 125 31.08 6.45 -18.71
C LYS A 125 32.53 6.11 -19.04
N ASN A 126 32.98 6.39 -20.27
CA ASN A 126 34.33 6.06 -20.74
C ASN A 126 34.73 4.59 -20.45
N TYR A 127 33.82 3.64 -20.69
CA TYR A 127 33.99 2.21 -20.40
C TYR A 127 34.18 1.84 -18.91
N VAL A 128 34.06 2.80 -17.99
CA VAL A 128 34.05 2.56 -16.54
C VAL A 128 32.61 2.40 -16.08
N LYS A 129 32.31 1.27 -15.43
CA LYS A 129 31.02 0.98 -14.81
C LYS A 129 31.07 1.34 -13.33
N THR A 130 30.26 2.29 -12.89
CA THR A 130 30.16 2.72 -11.49
C THR A 130 28.78 2.36 -10.94
N SER A 131 28.74 1.71 -9.77
CA SER A 131 27.49 1.42 -9.08
C SER A 131 27.03 2.57 -8.20
N TYR A 132 25.73 2.79 -8.11
CA TYR A 132 25.10 3.71 -7.16
C TYR A 132 23.81 3.09 -6.61
N GLN A 133 23.36 3.55 -5.45
CA GLN A 133 22.14 3.04 -4.80
C GLN A 133 20.99 4.01 -5.03
N VAL A 134 19.81 3.47 -5.32
CA VAL A 134 18.57 4.24 -5.47
C VAL A 134 17.46 3.54 -4.69
N PHE A 135 16.65 4.32 -3.97
CA PHE A 135 15.39 3.82 -3.42
C PHE A 135 14.31 3.92 -4.49
N VAL A 136 13.59 2.84 -4.70
CA VAL A 136 12.52 2.74 -5.69
C VAL A 136 11.25 2.28 -4.97
N SER A 137 10.11 2.90 -5.30
CA SER A 137 8.78 2.44 -4.91
C SER A 137 8.60 0.98 -5.33
N ASP A 138 8.14 0.15 -4.39
CA ASP A 138 7.82 -1.26 -4.62
C ASP A 138 6.32 -1.51 -4.63
N ASP A 139 5.59 -0.90 -3.70
CA ASP A 139 4.13 -1.01 -3.58
C ASP A 139 3.57 0.16 -2.77
N GLU A 140 2.33 0.54 -3.04
CA GLU A 140 1.65 1.70 -2.47
C GLU A 140 0.24 1.31 -2.00
N ALA A 141 -0.19 1.86 -0.87
CA ALA A 141 -1.50 1.64 -0.29
C ALA A 141 -2.05 2.95 0.27
N ASP A 142 -2.99 3.52 -0.47
CA ASP A 142 -3.76 4.70 -0.05
C ASP A 142 -5.06 4.25 0.60
N VAL A 143 -5.28 4.69 1.84
CA VAL A 143 -6.42 4.25 2.65
C VAL A 143 -7.13 5.42 3.33
N SER A 144 -8.40 5.17 3.63
CA SER A 144 -9.24 6.08 4.41
C SER A 144 -9.03 5.90 5.91
N TRP A 145 -9.41 6.91 6.69
CA TRP A 145 -9.45 6.80 8.14
C TRP A 145 -10.33 5.62 8.62
N GLN A 146 -11.49 5.42 7.99
CA GLN A 146 -12.42 4.34 8.34
C GLN A 146 -11.79 2.96 8.12
N TRP A 147 -10.98 2.82 7.07
CA TRP A 147 -10.24 1.59 6.83
C TRP A 147 -9.24 1.31 7.96
N LEU A 148 -8.50 2.33 8.41
CA LEU A 148 -7.52 2.20 9.51
C LEU A 148 -8.20 1.83 10.83
N VAL A 149 -9.32 2.47 11.17
CA VAL A 149 -10.09 2.15 12.38
C VAL A 149 -10.59 0.71 12.33
N HIS A 150 -11.23 0.31 11.23
CA HIS A 150 -11.73 -1.06 11.09
C HIS A 150 -10.60 -2.09 11.17
N ARG A 151 -9.44 -1.78 10.56
CA ARG A 151 -8.26 -2.64 10.62
C ARG A 151 -7.70 -2.74 12.03
N HIS A 152 -7.63 -1.64 12.76
CA HIS A 152 -7.17 -1.59 14.15
C HIS A 152 -8.09 -2.39 15.09
N GLU A 153 -9.43 -2.28 14.94
CA GLU A 153 -10.40 -3.09 15.69
C GLU A 153 -10.21 -4.60 15.46
N GLN A 154 -9.93 -5.00 14.21
CA GLN A 154 -9.64 -6.39 13.88
C GLN A 154 -8.35 -6.89 14.56
N LEU A 155 -7.31 -6.04 14.62
CA LEU A 155 -6.04 -6.36 15.30
C LEU A 155 -6.22 -6.40 16.82
N GLU A 156 -7.03 -5.51 17.38
CA GLU A 156 -7.40 -5.50 18.79
C GLU A 156 -8.13 -6.79 19.19
N ALA A 157 -9.06 -7.27 18.35
CA ALA A 157 -9.77 -8.52 18.56
C ALA A 157 -8.85 -9.75 18.64
N ILE A 158 -7.63 -9.66 18.12
CA ILE A 158 -6.59 -10.70 18.22
C ILE A 158 -5.45 -10.32 19.19
N GLY A 159 -5.63 -9.25 19.98
CA GLY A 159 -4.70 -8.81 21.01
C GLY A 159 -3.40 -8.16 20.50
N PHE A 160 -3.38 -7.66 19.26
CA PHE A 160 -2.20 -7.05 18.62
C PHE A 160 -0.93 -7.93 18.56
N GLU A 161 -1.05 -9.24 18.79
CA GLU A 161 0.11 -10.14 18.85
C GLU A 161 0.74 -10.42 17.48
N LEU A 162 -0.08 -10.39 16.42
CA LEU A 162 0.26 -10.85 15.07
C LEU A 162 -0.45 -9.97 14.03
N THR A 163 0.01 -10.04 12.78
CA THR A 163 -0.78 -9.53 11.65
C THR A 163 -2.04 -10.38 11.44
N LEU A 164 -3.07 -9.82 10.80
CA LEU A 164 -4.32 -10.56 10.55
C LEU A 164 -4.06 -11.76 9.64
N LYS A 165 -3.20 -11.60 8.65
CA LYS A 165 -2.79 -12.69 7.75
C LYS A 165 -2.10 -13.82 8.51
N GLU A 166 -1.16 -13.50 9.41
CA GLU A 166 -0.50 -14.51 10.25
C GLU A 166 -1.49 -15.22 11.17
N TYR A 167 -2.40 -14.47 11.79
CA TYR A 167 -3.47 -15.01 12.64
C TYR A 167 -4.37 -15.99 11.87
N HIS A 168 -4.88 -15.59 10.70
CA HIS A 168 -5.70 -16.46 9.86
C HIS A 168 -4.93 -17.70 9.39
N ASN A 169 -3.66 -17.53 8.99
CA ASN A 169 -2.80 -18.64 8.57
C ASN A 169 -2.59 -19.64 9.71
N LYS A 170 -2.34 -19.15 10.93
CA LYS A 170 -2.19 -19.98 12.14
C LYS A 170 -3.47 -20.75 12.41
N ASN A 171 -4.63 -20.10 12.32
CA ASN A 171 -5.92 -20.74 12.53
C ASN A 171 -6.25 -21.80 11.47
N GLN A 172 -6.00 -21.53 10.19
CA GLN A 172 -6.17 -22.54 9.14
C GLN A 172 -5.30 -23.77 9.40
N ARG A 173 -4.04 -23.59 9.82
CA ARG A 173 -3.16 -24.73 10.15
C ARG A 173 -3.67 -25.50 11.38
N LYS A 174 -4.24 -24.83 12.39
CA LYS A 174 -4.85 -25.48 13.56
C LYS A 174 -6.03 -26.38 13.21
N LEU A 175 -6.79 -26.06 12.15
CA LEU A 175 -7.90 -26.90 11.68
C LEU A 175 -7.45 -28.27 11.12
N MET A 176 -6.15 -28.47 10.86
CA MET A 176 -5.61 -29.74 10.37
C MET A 176 -5.49 -30.78 11.50
N THR A 177 -6.62 -31.37 11.90
CA THR A 177 -6.68 -32.38 12.96
C THR A 177 -6.16 -33.74 12.50
N LYS A 178 -5.80 -34.62 13.45
CA LYS A 178 -5.41 -36.01 13.14
C LYS A 178 -6.50 -36.78 12.40
N THR A 179 -7.76 -36.56 12.77
CA THR A 179 -8.92 -37.19 12.12
C THR A 179 -9.08 -36.73 10.67
N LEU A 180 -8.97 -35.42 10.42
CA LEU A 180 -9.01 -34.88 9.06
C LEU A 180 -7.86 -35.43 8.22
N ARG A 181 -6.64 -35.49 8.78
CA ARG A 181 -5.49 -36.08 8.06
C ARG A 181 -5.77 -37.51 7.64
N LYS A 182 -6.26 -38.35 8.55
CA LYS A 182 -6.61 -39.75 8.26
C LYS A 182 -7.68 -39.86 7.17
N GLN A 183 -8.75 -39.06 7.28
CA GLN A 183 -9.81 -39.01 6.26
C GLN A 183 -9.28 -38.68 4.87
N ILE A 184 -8.38 -37.70 4.75
CA ILE A 184 -7.80 -37.34 3.44
C ILE A 184 -6.87 -38.44 2.91
N MET A 185 -6.10 -39.10 3.78
CA MET A 185 -5.27 -40.24 3.39
C MET A 185 -6.10 -41.41 2.85
N GLU A 186 -7.18 -41.76 3.54
CA GLU A 186 -8.10 -42.83 3.13
C GLU A 186 -8.81 -42.46 1.81
N ARG A 187 -9.31 -41.22 1.68
CA ARG A 187 -9.94 -40.72 0.44
C ARG A 187 -9.02 -40.86 -0.77
N ASP A 188 -7.75 -40.49 -0.60
CA ASP A 188 -6.75 -40.51 -1.67
C ASP A 188 -6.07 -41.88 -1.81
N ASN A 189 -6.59 -42.92 -1.13
CA ASN A 189 -6.05 -44.28 -1.08
C ASN A 189 -4.52 -44.28 -0.87
N TYR A 190 -4.04 -43.50 0.09
CA TYR A 190 -2.61 -43.38 0.43
C TYR A 190 -1.69 -43.09 -0.77
N THR A 191 -2.23 -42.44 -1.81
CA THR A 191 -1.55 -42.22 -3.09
C THR A 191 -1.25 -40.75 -3.29
N CYS A 192 0.00 -40.45 -3.66
CA CYS A 192 0.40 -39.09 -4.01
C CYS A 192 -0.42 -38.56 -5.20
N GLN A 193 -1.13 -37.46 -4.99
CA GLN A 193 -1.98 -36.80 -5.97
C GLN A 193 -1.19 -36.03 -7.04
N LEU A 194 0.14 -36.01 -7.01
CA LEU A 194 0.94 -35.42 -8.09
C LEU A 194 1.65 -36.45 -8.94
N CYS A 195 2.24 -37.49 -8.35
CA CYS A 195 3.03 -38.48 -9.09
C CYS A 195 2.42 -39.89 -9.11
N GLY A 196 1.27 -40.11 -8.46
CA GLY A 196 0.62 -41.42 -8.41
C GLY A 196 1.32 -42.47 -7.53
N LYS A 197 2.37 -42.09 -6.79
CA LYS A 197 3.08 -43.03 -5.90
C LYS A 197 2.19 -43.47 -4.74
N TYR A 198 1.87 -44.76 -4.67
CA TYR A 198 1.17 -45.41 -3.56
C TYR A 198 2.11 -45.67 -2.37
N MET A 199 1.70 -45.32 -1.15
CA MET A 199 2.50 -45.39 0.09
C MET A 199 1.61 -45.77 1.29
N PRO A 200 1.18 -47.04 1.39
CA PRO A 200 0.22 -47.51 2.41
C PRO A 200 0.77 -47.56 3.83
N ASP A 201 2.10 -47.53 3.98
CA ASP A 201 2.80 -47.47 5.27
C ASP A 201 2.84 -46.04 5.84
N GLU A 202 2.25 -45.06 5.14
CA GLU A 202 2.22 -43.63 5.47
C GLU A 202 3.59 -42.93 5.49
N VAL A 203 4.69 -43.67 5.27
CA VAL A 203 6.05 -43.15 5.39
C VAL A 203 6.33 -42.16 4.25
N GLY A 204 6.56 -40.91 4.62
CA GLY A 204 6.81 -39.83 3.66
C GLY A 204 5.56 -39.28 2.98
N LEU A 205 4.38 -39.55 3.54
CA LEU A 205 3.10 -39.03 3.09
C LEU A 205 2.73 -37.75 3.87
N HIS A 206 2.42 -36.69 3.13
CA HIS A 206 2.04 -35.39 3.67
C HIS A 206 0.65 -35.01 3.19
N ILE A 207 -0.17 -34.43 4.07
CA ILE A 207 -1.40 -33.75 3.68
C ILE A 207 -1.05 -32.29 3.43
N ASP A 208 -1.25 -31.85 2.21
CA ASP A 208 -0.91 -30.51 1.76
C ASP A 208 -2.13 -29.80 1.17
N HIS A 209 -2.11 -28.47 1.18
CA HIS A 209 -3.18 -27.66 0.61
C HIS A 209 -2.95 -27.42 -0.88
N ILE A 210 -3.95 -27.71 -1.71
CA ILE A 210 -3.95 -27.45 -3.16
C ILE A 210 -3.70 -25.96 -3.41
N ILE A 211 -4.51 -25.09 -2.80
CA ILE A 211 -4.25 -23.66 -2.63
C ILE A 211 -3.57 -23.49 -1.27
N PRO A 212 -2.30 -23.03 -1.20
CA PRO A 212 -1.61 -22.84 0.07
C PRO A 212 -2.34 -21.87 1.01
N VAL A 213 -2.26 -22.14 2.31
CA VAL A 213 -2.83 -21.27 3.37
C VAL A 213 -2.34 -19.83 3.23
N ALA A 214 -1.06 -19.61 2.94
CA ALA A 214 -0.48 -18.28 2.73
C ALA A 214 -1.08 -17.50 1.54
N LYS A 215 -1.83 -18.16 0.66
CA LYS A 215 -2.57 -17.56 -0.47
C LYS A 215 -4.10 -17.59 -0.24
N GLY A 216 -4.54 -17.73 1.01
CA GLY A 216 -5.97 -17.78 1.36
C GLY A 216 -6.61 -19.17 1.28
N GLY A 217 -5.82 -20.23 1.10
CA GLY A 217 -6.32 -21.60 1.05
C GLY A 217 -6.96 -22.06 2.36
N LYS A 218 -8.17 -22.63 2.28
CA LYS A 218 -8.90 -23.14 3.45
C LYS A 218 -8.50 -24.58 3.79
N THR A 219 -8.50 -24.93 5.06
CA THR A 219 -8.33 -26.32 5.53
C THR A 219 -9.66 -27.06 5.47
N VAL A 220 -10.04 -27.45 4.25
CA VAL A 220 -11.27 -28.20 3.96
C VAL A 220 -10.95 -29.35 3.00
N PRO A 221 -11.66 -30.50 3.05
CA PRO A 221 -11.31 -31.66 2.22
C PRO A 221 -11.11 -31.35 0.74
N SER A 222 -11.93 -30.49 0.14
CA SER A 222 -11.82 -30.10 -1.27
C SER A 222 -10.54 -29.35 -1.64
N ASN A 223 -9.85 -28.75 -0.66
CA ASN A 223 -8.57 -28.05 -0.84
C ASN A 223 -7.38 -28.83 -0.28
N LEU A 224 -7.58 -30.06 0.20
CA LEU A 224 -6.52 -30.91 0.74
C LEU A 224 -6.22 -32.07 -0.21
N GLN A 225 -4.96 -32.49 -0.24
CA GLN A 225 -4.48 -33.61 -1.04
C GLN A 225 -3.32 -34.33 -0.35
N VAL A 226 -3.18 -35.62 -0.64
CA VAL A 226 -2.00 -36.42 -0.28
C VAL A 226 -0.85 -36.15 -1.24
N LEU A 227 0.34 -35.82 -0.72
CA LEU A 227 1.59 -35.69 -1.48
C LEU A 227 2.71 -36.55 -0.86
N CYS A 228 3.59 -37.11 -1.69
CA CYS A 228 4.85 -37.68 -1.21
C CYS A 228 5.84 -36.57 -0.85
N SER A 229 6.82 -36.85 0.02
CA SER A 229 7.85 -35.88 0.45
C SER A 229 8.53 -35.14 -0.71
N LYS A 230 8.83 -35.85 -1.82
CA LYS A 230 9.44 -35.25 -3.02
C LYS A 230 8.51 -34.23 -3.69
N CYS A 231 7.26 -34.60 -3.92
CA CYS A 231 6.27 -33.73 -4.55
C CYS A 231 5.90 -32.54 -3.67
N ASN A 232 5.73 -32.77 -2.37
CA ASN A 232 5.46 -31.72 -1.39
C ASN A 232 6.61 -30.69 -1.33
N GLY A 233 7.86 -31.17 -1.25
CA GLY A 233 9.05 -30.32 -1.28
C GLY A 233 9.20 -29.51 -2.57
N ASN A 234 8.92 -30.12 -3.73
CA ASN A 234 8.96 -29.43 -5.02
C ASN A 234 7.86 -28.37 -5.20
N LYS A 235 6.68 -28.61 -4.62
CA LYS A 235 5.55 -27.67 -4.68
C LYS A 235 5.81 -26.41 -3.85
N GLY A 236 6.22 -26.57 -2.59
CA GLY A 236 6.36 -25.45 -1.66
C GLY A 236 5.07 -24.61 -1.58
N THR A 237 5.19 -23.29 -1.73
CA THR A 237 4.06 -22.33 -1.67
C THR A 237 3.36 -22.11 -3.03
N LYS A 238 3.56 -23.01 -4.01
CA LYS A 238 2.88 -22.95 -5.30
C LYS A 238 1.49 -23.61 -5.22
N THR A 239 0.56 -23.13 -6.03
CA THR A 239 -0.76 -23.74 -6.23
C THR A 239 -0.66 -24.90 -7.21
N THR A 240 -1.34 -26.00 -6.95
CA THR A 240 -1.44 -27.12 -7.89
C THR A 240 -2.80 -27.08 -8.56
N TYR A 241 -2.89 -26.49 -9.74
CA TYR A 241 -4.02 -26.75 -10.64
C TYR A 241 -3.67 -27.99 -11.44
N ARG A 242 -4.50 -29.03 -11.38
CA ARG A 242 -4.51 -30.05 -12.43
C ARG A 242 -5.26 -29.43 -13.61
N ASN A 243 -4.60 -29.29 -14.75
CA ASN A 243 -5.30 -29.12 -16.03
C ASN A 243 -6.12 -30.38 -16.32
#